data_AF-A0A7L3AI20-F1
#
_entry.id   AF-A0A7L3AI20-F1
#
_cell.length_a   1.000
_cell.length_b   1.000
_cell.length_c   1.000
_cell.angle_alpha   90.00
_cell.angle_beta   90.00
_cell.angle_gamma   90.00
#
_symmetry.space_group_name_H-M   'P 1'
#
loop_
_entity.id
_entity.type
_entity.pdbx_description
1 polymer ?
#
loop_
_entity_poly.entity_id
_entity_poly.type
_entity_poly.pdbx_seq_one_letter_code
_entity_poly.pdbx_strand_id
1 'polypeptide(L)'
;MRRVPVLLLLLLGLGGQPGEQTPPSGAQCLEHDCFGIFWAKRGFAEAGEECEAGGGHLMTVRSTVAEDVIAVLVQNRSGTLWLGLTLPSPCTQPAQRLRGFQWVTGDRRTDYSNWGPSGRRCGDRCVGVTRDLRWEERRCEEPAEGFLCEYNYGGSCPRLPAVEGLPVTYVTPFGARGGDFLALPPRSIALIPAAGLELSCEEDEESGGLRWGRAQPGAWPCRLANGGCEGLCGEEGGQPRCSCPDGKVLGSDGRRCSSPCAGAPCQHHCVVAGNTFLCMCESGYQLAGDGSSCEDIDDCAAVPRLCEQLCLNTEGGFQCHCHRGYEMLEGHCRPVSSCYGMPCEQRCEDVPDGYRCGCFPGYAVDPREPTRCLLHCNRSQCPAECDPHALSCDCPEGFLLDTDSDGTQVCVDIDECDMNFCEHNCTNRPGSYECHCRAGYQLFNQNHCVKIPEEDGEGAFSGDFEPGPQTPAPSRTPPKGEHLHPGALVGIIVGTLLALAVMALGSYVAKEQCGPTTSMDYKCNGPHEKEMGLQPVTSECPSSAQKL
;
A
#
# COMPACT_ATOMS: atom_id res chain seq x y z
N MET A 1 -20.09 -77.21 16.61
CA MET A 1 -19.91 -77.41 15.15
C MET A 1 -18.44 -77.17 14.81
N ARG A 2 -17.97 -77.83 13.76
CA ARG A 2 -16.57 -78.20 13.48
C ARG A 2 -15.64 -77.01 13.23
N ARG A 3 -14.39 -77.18 13.68
CA ARG A 3 -13.20 -76.46 13.22
C ARG A 3 -12.99 -76.75 11.73
N VAL A 4 -12.72 -75.71 10.94
CA VAL A 4 -12.15 -75.80 9.59
C VAL A 4 -10.93 -74.88 9.57
N PRO A 5 -9.72 -75.36 9.24
CA PRO A 5 -8.56 -74.50 9.07
C PRO A 5 -8.58 -73.94 7.64
N VAL A 6 -8.47 -72.62 7.51
CA VAL A 6 -8.20 -71.99 6.20
C VAL A 6 -6.70 -72.11 5.94
N LEU A 7 -6.40 -72.78 4.84
CA LEU A 7 -5.08 -73.10 4.32
C LEU A 7 -4.31 -71.81 4.00
N LEU A 8 -3.14 -71.64 4.61
CA LEU A 8 -2.19 -70.58 4.31
C LEU A 8 -1.57 -70.87 2.93
N LEU A 9 -2.03 -70.18 1.88
CA LEU A 9 -1.35 -70.16 0.59
C LEU A 9 -0.13 -69.24 0.70
N LEU A 10 1.03 -69.86 0.86
CA LEU A 10 2.34 -69.26 0.59
C LEU A 10 2.39 -68.88 -0.90
N LEU A 11 2.03 -67.63 -1.21
CA LEU A 11 2.51 -66.97 -2.42
C LEU A 11 3.99 -66.66 -2.18
N LEU A 12 4.85 -67.49 -2.78
CA LEU A 12 6.23 -67.12 -3.09
C LEU A 12 6.19 -65.89 -4.00
N GLY A 13 6.11 -64.72 -3.38
CA GLY A 13 6.51 -63.49 -4.01
C GLY A 13 8.01 -63.60 -4.25
N LEU A 14 8.39 -63.77 -5.51
CA LEU A 14 9.69 -63.33 -6.00
C LEU A 14 9.76 -61.82 -5.77
N GLY A 15 10.07 -61.43 -4.54
CA GLY A 15 10.52 -60.09 -4.23
C GLY A 15 11.87 -59.93 -4.91
N GLY A 16 11.85 -59.40 -6.13
CA GLY A 16 13.03 -58.76 -6.69
C GLY A 16 13.48 -57.71 -5.68
N GLN A 17 14.66 -57.93 -5.10
CA GLN A 17 15.35 -56.87 -4.38
C GLN A 17 15.48 -55.67 -5.33
N PRO A 18 15.32 -54.43 -4.86
CA PRO A 18 15.68 -53.27 -5.67
C PRO A 18 17.13 -53.48 -6.12
N GLY A 19 17.33 -53.51 -7.44
CA GLY A 19 18.63 -53.85 -8.04
C GLY A 19 19.73 -53.03 -7.40
N GLU A 20 20.72 -53.71 -6.83
CA GLU A 20 21.90 -53.07 -6.26
C GLU A 20 22.67 -52.41 -7.42
N GLN A 21 22.50 -51.09 -7.55
CA GLN A 21 23.12 -50.31 -8.61
C GLN A 21 24.63 -50.42 -8.47
N THR A 22 25.33 -50.78 -9.56
CA THR A 22 26.78 -50.83 -9.50
C THR A 22 27.32 -49.40 -9.41
N PRO A 23 28.26 -49.10 -8.50
CA PRO A 23 28.81 -47.77 -8.40
C PRO A 23 29.70 -47.48 -9.61
N PRO A 24 29.69 -46.24 -10.13
CA PRO A 24 30.62 -45.86 -11.20
C PRO A 24 32.06 -45.99 -10.73
N SER A 25 32.94 -46.35 -11.65
CA SER A 25 34.38 -46.44 -11.40
C SER A 25 35.04 -45.07 -11.18
N GLY A 26 34.40 -44.01 -11.65
CA GLY A 26 34.79 -42.63 -11.43
C GLY A 26 33.61 -41.71 -11.74
N ALA A 27 33.56 -40.56 -11.11
CA ALA A 27 32.51 -39.58 -11.37
C ALA A 27 33.00 -38.16 -11.16
N GLN A 28 32.41 -37.22 -11.90
CA GLN A 28 32.68 -35.80 -11.80
C GLN A 28 31.35 -35.06 -11.91
N CYS A 29 31.11 -34.13 -10.99
CA CYS A 29 29.93 -33.25 -11.03
C CYS A 29 30.38 -31.80 -11.20
N LEU A 30 29.68 -31.07 -12.07
CA LEU A 30 29.91 -29.68 -12.41
C LEU A 30 28.55 -28.98 -12.44
N GLU A 31 28.33 -28.05 -11.51
CA GLU A 31 27.07 -27.31 -11.37
C GLU A 31 25.85 -28.23 -11.28
N HIS A 32 25.13 -28.40 -12.39
CA HIS A 32 23.90 -29.17 -12.53
C HIS A 32 24.10 -30.53 -13.18
N ASP A 33 25.27 -30.77 -13.78
CA ASP A 33 25.54 -31.98 -14.55
C ASP A 33 26.58 -32.86 -13.84
N CYS A 34 26.24 -34.13 -13.71
CA CYS A 34 27.11 -35.17 -13.16
C CYS A 34 27.40 -36.22 -14.23
N PHE A 35 28.64 -36.69 -14.27
CA PHE A 35 29.11 -37.66 -15.24
C PHE A 35 29.71 -38.85 -14.50
N GLY A 36 29.37 -40.06 -14.93
CA GLY A 36 29.87 -41.31 -14.37
C GLY A 36 30.51 -42.18 -15.44
N ILE A 37 31.67 -42.77 -15.14
CA ILE A 37 32.32 -43.77 -15.99
C ILE A 37 32.18 -45.17 -15.41
N PHE A 38 31.77 -46.12 -16.24
CA PHE A 38 31.60 -47.53 -15.88
C PHE A 38 32.51 -48.38 -16.76
N TRP A 39 33.49 -49.06 -16.13
CA TRP A 39 34.36 -50.03 -16.82
C TRP A 39 33.73 -51.42 -16.81
N ALA A 40 32.55 -51.55 -17.40
CA ALA A 40 31.79 -52.80 -17.50
C ALA A 40 31.50 -53.14 -18.96
N LYS A 41 31.79 -54.38 -19.37
CA LYS A 41 31.55 -54.83 -20.74
C LYS A 41 30.06 -55.07 -20.98
N ARG A 42 29.42 -54.17 -21.72
CA ARG A 42 27.98 -54.16 -21.97
C ARG A 42 27.65 -53.81 -23.42
N GLY A 43 26.55 -54.35 -23.92
CA GLY A 43 25.91 -53.85 -25.15
C GLY A 43 25.30 -52.47 -24.91
N PHE A 44 24.94 -51.77 -25.99
CA PHE A 44 24.46 -50.39 -25.90
C PHE A 44 23.17 -50.25 -25.07
N ALA A 45 22.19 -51.15 -25.28
CA ALA A 45 20.92 -51.11 -24.56
C ALA A 45 21.10 -51.36 -23.06
N GLU A 46 21.88 -52.38 -22.68
CA GLU A 46 22.19 -52.67 -21.26
C GLU A 46 22.91 -51.49 -20.59
N ALA A 47 23.84 -50.84 -21.30
CA ALA A 47 24.53 -49.65 -20.79
C ALA A 47 23.55 -48.46 -20.61
N GLY A 48 22.57 -48.32 -21.50
CA GLY A 48 21.50 -47.33 -21.39
C GLY A 48 20.63 -47.56 -20.15
N GLU A 49 20.14 -48.78 -19.96
CA GLU A 49 19.34 -49.18 -18.80
C GLU A 49 20.06 -48.92 -17.47
N GLU A 50 21.38 -49.13 -17.43
CA GLU A 50 22.20 -48.86 -16.23
C GLU A 50 22.33 -47.36 -15.92
N CYS A 51 22.46 -46.50 -16.94
CA CYS A 51 22.41 -45.05 -16.74
C CYS A 51 21.01 -44.59 -16.30
N GLU A 52 19.95 -45.14 -16.90
CA GLU A 52 18.56 -44.82 -16.58
C GLU A 52 18.17 -45.26 -15.16
N ALA A 53 18.69 -46.39 -14.68
CA ALA A 53 18.50 -46.84 -13.30
C ALA A 53 19.02 -45.81 -12.28
N GLY A 54 20.12 -45.12 -12.59
CA GLY A 54 20.65 -44.01 -11.79
C GLY A 54 19.92 -42.67 -11.98
N GLY A 55 18.88 -42.62 -12.82
CA GLY A 55 18.11 -41.42 -13.14
C GLY A 55 18.76 -40.52 -14.20
N GLY A 56 19.64 -41.06 -15.03
CA GLY A 56 20.33 -40.34 -16.10
C GLY A 56 20.14 -41.00 -17.46
N HIS A 57 21.06 -40.74 -18.38
CA HIS A 57 21.12 -41.39 -19.68
C HIS A 57 22.57 -41.56 -20.13
N LEU A 58 22.81 -42.30 -21.22
CA LEU A 58 24.13 -42.34 -21.82
C LEU A 58 24.57 -40.94 -22.24
N MET A 59 25.83 -40.61 -21.93
CA MET A 59 26.36 -39.25 -22.02
C MET A 59 26.23 -38.64 -23.42
N THR A 60 25.84 -37.36 -23.44
CA THR A 60 25.76 -36.55 -24.65
C THR A 60 26.88 -35.51 -24.67
N VAL A 61 27.66 -35.48 -25.75
CA VAL A 61 28.83 -34.58 -25.83
C VAL A 61 28.45 -33.32 -26.58
N ARG A 62 28.07 -32.28 -25.82
CA ARG A 62 27.47 -31.04 -26.35
C ARG A 62 28.39 -29.82 -26.32
N SER A 63 29.51 -29.86 -25.60
CA SER A 63 30.41 -28.71 -25.41
C SER A 63 31.85 -29.15 -25.12
N THR A 64 32.80 -28.22 -25.16
CA THR A 64 34.20 -28.39 -24.69
C THR A 64 34.30 -28.89 -23.25
N VAL A 65 33.33 -28.54 -22.41
CA VAL A 65 33.28 -28.99 -21.01
C VAL A 65 33.08 -30.50 -20.91
N ALA A 66 32.23 -31.07 -21.76
CA ALA A 66 32.01 -32.53 -21.79
C ALA A 66 33.26 -33.31 -22.23
N GLU A 67 34.11 -32.73 -23.08
CA GLU A 67 35.42 -33.29 -23.47
C GLU A 67 36.40 -33.32 -22.31
N ASP A 68 36.53 -32.21 -21.59
CA ASP A 68 37.42 -32.12 -20.43
C ASP A 68 37.04 -33.15 -19.37
N VAL A 69 35.75 -33.36 -19.15
CA VAL A 69 35.26 -34.39 -18.22
C VAL A 69 35.65 -35.80 -18.68
N ILE A 70 35.49 -36.13 -19.97
CA ILE A 70 35.89 -37.43 -20.49
C ILE A 70 37.39 -37.65 -20.32
N ALA A 71 38.22 -36.64 -20.63
CA ALA A 71 39.67 -36.72 -20.44
C ALA A 71 40.05 -36.99 -18.98
N VAL A 72 39.37 -36.35 -18.02
CA VAL A 72 39.58 -36.56 -16.57
C VAL A 72 39.12 -37.95 -16.13
N LEU A 73 37.94 -38.41 -16.56
CA LEU A 73 37.33 -39.67 -16.10
C LEU A 73 38.01 -40.92 -16.70
N VAL A 74 38.46 -40.85 -17.95
CA VAL A 74 39.14 -41.97 -18.62
C VAL A 74 40.56 -42.20 -18.04
N GLN A 75 41.15 -41.16 -17.45
CA GLN A 75 42.48 -41.18 -16.83
C GLN A 75 43.54 -41.80 -17.77
N ASN A 76 44.21 -42.88 -17.33
CA ASN A 76 45.25 -43.58 -18.10
C ASN A 76 44.78 -44.93 -18.70
N ARG A 77 43.47 -45.19 -18.70
CA ARG A 77 42.92 -46.45 -19.24
C ARG A 77 42.60 -46.28 -20.73
N SER A 78 42.87 -47.35 -21.49
CA SER A 78 42.55 -47.43 -22.91
C SER A 78 41.32 -48.33 -23.10
N GLY A 79 40.38 -47.89 -23.92
CA GLY A 79 39.18 -48.67 -24.26
C GLY A 79 38.19 -47.80 -25.03
N THR A 80 37.20 -48.44 -25.62
CA THR A 80 36.07 -47.76 -26.25
C THR A 80 34.93 -47.68 -25.22
N LEU A 81 34.38 -46.50 -25.04
CA LEU A 81 33.27 -46.25 -24.13
C LEU A 81 32.01 -45.89 -24.91
N TRP A 82 30.87 -46.48 -24.59
CA TRP A 82 29.61 -46.05 -25.20
C TRP A 82 29.26 -44.61 -24.83
N LEU A 83 28.84 -43.84 -25.84
CA LEU A 83 28.16 -42.56 -25.72
C LEU A 83 26.69 -42.72 -26.12
N GLY A 84 25.82 -41.80 -25.71
CA GLY A 84 24.39 -41.86 -25.99
C GLY A 84 24.02 -41.52 -27.43
N LEU A 85 24.66 -42.12 -28.43
CA LEU A 85 24.47 -41.78 -29.83
C LEU A 85 24.09 -43.02 -30.65
N THR A 86 22.88 -43.00 -31.22
CA THR A 86 22.28 -44.09 -32.00
C THR A 86 21.96 -43.63 -33.40
N LEU A 87 21.85 -44.57 -34.34
CA LEU A 87 21.51 -44.28 -35.71
C LEU A 87 20.01 -44.57 -35.98
N PRO A 88 19.14 -43.56 -36.11
CA PRO A 88 17.72 -43.77 -36.40
C PRO A 88 17.44 -44.15 -37.87
N SER A 89 18.37 -43.85 -38.78
CA SER A 89 18.29 -44.21 -40.20
C SER A 89 19.06 -45.51 -40.46
N PRO A 90 18.64 -46.43 -41.33
CA PRO A 90 19.35 -47.69 -41.50
C PRO A 90 20.75 -47.55 -42.10
N CYS A 91 21.20 -46.36 -42.52
CA CYS A 91 22.54 -46.16 -43.05
C CYS A 91 23.13 -44.82 -42.63
N THR A 92 24.44 -44.81 -42.37
CA THR A 92 25.20 -43.59 -42.10
C THR A 92 25.24 -42.69 -43.33
N GLN A 93 25.13 -41.38 -43.10
CA GLN A 93 25.14 -40.36 -44.14
C GLN A 93 26.30 -39.38 -43.85
N PRO A 94 27.50 -39.59 -44.44
CA PRO A 94 28.68 -38.77 -44.13
C PRO A 94 28.50 -37.26 -44.37
N ALA A 95 27.56 -36.88 -45.24
CA ALA A 95 27.24 -35.49 -45.54
C ALA A 95 26.36 -34.80 -44.47
N GLN A 96 25.72 -35.55 -43.57
CA GLN A 96 24.90 -34.98 -42.49
C GLN A 96 25.73 -34.77 -41.21
N ARG A 97 25.35 -33.78 -40.39
CA ARG A 97 25.87 -33.64 -39.02
C ARG A 97 25.59 -34.91 -38.22
N LEU A 98 26.53 -35.26 -37.35
CA LEU A 98 26.57 -36.55 -36.64
C LEU A 98 26.47 -37.77 -37.57
N ARG A 99 26.75 -37.64 -38.88
CA ARG A 99 26.63 -38.69 -39.89
C ARG A 99 25.25 -39.39 -39.94
N GLY A 100 24.19 -38.66 -39.58
CA GLY A 100 22.82 -39.18 -39.53
C GLY A 100 22.42 -39.79 -38.17
N PHE A 101 23.35 -39.87 -37.22
CA PHE A 101 23.05 -40.30 -35.85
C PHE A 101 22.26 -39.23 -35.08
N GLN A 102 21.65 -39.65 -33.99
CA GLN A 102 20.84 -38.86 -33.07
C GLN A 102 21.23 -39.24 -31.63
N TRP A 103 21.25 -38.25 -30.73
CA TRP A 103 21.45 -38.53 -29.32
C TRP A 103 20.25 -39.26 -28.74
N VAL A 104 20.44 -40.04 -27.68
CA VAL A 104 19.36 -40.71 -26.93
C VAL A 104 18.36 -39.71 -26.34
N THR A 105 18.79 -38.46 -26.14
CA THR A 105 17.98 -37.30 -25.75
C THR A 105 17.18 -36.68 -26.91
N GLY A 106 17.36 -37.16 -28.13
CA GLY A 106 16.60 -36.75 -29.32
C GLY A 106 17.19 -35.59 -30.11
N ASP A 107 18.22 -34.90 -29.62
CA ASP A 107 18.85 -33.79 -30.34
C ASP A 107 19.92 -34.29 -31.34
N ARG A 108 20.36 -33.38 -32.23
CA ARG A 108 21.27 -33.68 -33.35
C ARG A 108 22.43 -32.69 -33.46
N ARG A 109 22.72 -31.96 -32.38
CA ARG A 109 23.75 -30.91 -32.33
C ARG A 109 24.96 -31.39 -31.54
N THR A 110 26.14 -30.99 -31.98
CA THR A 110 27.41 -31.15 -31.29
C THR A 110 28.43 -30.24 -31.96
N ASP A 111 29.45 -29.82 -31.22
CA ASP A 111 30.59 -29.07 -31.75
C ASP A 111 31.75 -30.00 -32.16
N TYR A 112 31.60 -31.32 -31.96
CA TYR A 112 32.63 -32.32 -32.24
C TYR A 112 32.47 -33.02 -33.58
N SER A 113 33.60 -33.30 -34.22
CA SER A 113 33.63 -33.93 -35.55
C SER A 113 34.78 -34.94 -35.75
N ASN A 114 35.48 -35.34 -34.69
CA ASN A 114 36.60 -36.29 -34.77
C ASN A 114 36.14 -37.75 -34.93
N TRP A 115 35.62 -38.06 -36.11
CA TRP A 115 35.19 -39.41 -36.46
C TRP A 115 36.35 -40.28 -36.94
N GLY A 116 36.37 -41.55 -36.50
CA GLY A 116 37.25 -42.57 -37.05
C GLY A 116 37.01 -42.82 -38.55
N PRO A 117 37.94 -43.51 -39.22
CA PRO A 117 37.80 -43.85 -40.63
C PRO A 117 36.65 -44.85 -40.83
N SER A 118 35.54 -44.39 -41.39
CA SER A 118 34.38 -45.22 -41.71
C SER A 118 33.65 -44.72 -42.96
N GLY A 119 33.29 -45.65 -43.83
CA GLY A 119 32.46 -45.41 -45.02
C GLY A 119 30.97 -45.57 -44.72
N ARG A 120 30.12 -45.60 -45.77
CA ARG A 120 28.68 -45.86 -45.63
C ARG A 120 28.45 -47.24 -45.00
N ARG A 121 27.87 -47.27 -43.79
CA ARG A 121 27.59 -48.48 -43.01
C ARG A 121 26.10 -48.50 -42.69
N CYS A 122 25.48 -49.69 -42.74
CA CYS A 122 24.04 -49.83 -42.57
C CYS A 122 23.66 -50.88 -41.50
N GLY A 123 22.48 -50.74 -40.91
CA GLY A 123 21.94 -51.51 -39.77
C GLY A 123 22.00 -50.72 -38.46
N ASP A 124 21.62 -51.38 -37.35
CA ASP A 124 21.66 -50.77 -36.03
C ASP A 124 23.11 -50.48 -35.62
N ARG A 125 23.39 -49.18 -35.45
CA ARG A 125 24.72 -48.66 -35.20
C ARG A 125 24.67 -47.69 -34.03
N CYS A 126 25.70 -47.81 -33.20
CA CYS A 126 25.91 -47.02 -32.02
C CYS A 126 27.36 -46.51 -32.02
N VAL A 127 27.64 -45.46 -31.25
CA VAL A 127 28.96 -44.85 -31.25
C VAL A 127 29.65 -45.01 -29.93
N GLY A 128 30.86 -45.55 -30.02
CA GLY A 128 31.82 -45.55 -28.93
C GLY A 128 32.82 -44.40 -29.07
N VAL A 129 33.38 -43.95 -27.97
CA VAL A 129 34.45 -42.95 -27.91
C VAL A 129 35.70 -43.56 -27.32
N THR A 130 36.84 -43.23 -27.90
CA THR A 130 38.16 -43.60 -27.36
C THR A 130 38.73 -42.46 -26.50
N ARG A 131 39.82 -42.72 -25.79
CA ARG A 131 40.51 -41.70 -24.96
C ARG A 131 40.89 -40.43 -25.74
N ASP A 132 41.27 -40.56 -27.00
CA ASP A 132 41.63 -39.41 -27.86
C ASP A 132 40.40 -38.70 -28.45
N LEU A 133 39.22 -38.93 -27.86
CA LEU A 133 37.93 -38.38 -28.27
C LEU A 133 37.61 -38.65 -29.73
N ARG A 134 38.06 -39.81 -30.22
CA ARG A 134 37.72 -40.32 -31.56
C ARG A 134 36.47 -41.18 -31.49
N TRP A 135 35.53 -40.88 -32.37
CA TRP A 135 34.20 -41.47 -32.44
C TRP A 135 34.24 -42.68 -33.37
N GLU A 136 33.89 -43.85 -32.87
CA GLU A 136 33.95 -45.12 -33.59
C GLU A 136 32.55 -45.72 -33.77
N GLU A 137 32.16 -45.93 -35.02
CA GLU A 137 30.90 -46.57 -35.39
C GLU A 137 30.98 -48.08 -35.13
N ARG A 138 30.09 -48.61 -34.30
CA ARG A 138 30.05 -50.03 -33.90
C ARG A 138 28.64 -50.58 -33.96
N ARG A 139 28.49 -51.92 -33.92
CA ARG A 139 27.17 -52.56 -33.77
C ARG A 139 26.71 -52.40 -32.33
N CYS A 140 25.45 -52.02 -32.12
CA CYS A 140 24.92 -51.78 -30.77
C CYS A 140 24.94 -53.02 -29.87
N GLU A 141 24.90 -54.22 -30.47
CA GLU A 141 24.91 -55.52 -29.77
C GLU A 141 26.31 -55.94 -29.32
N GLU A 142 27.37 -55.43 -29.95
CA GLU A 142 28.75 -55.80 -29.59
C GLU A 142 29.14 -55.11 -28.27
N PRO A 143 29.71 -55.81 -27.28
CA PRO A 143 30.08 -55.15 -26.04
C PRO A 143 31.23 -54.15 -26.23
N ALA A 144 31.11 -52.97 -25.64
CA ALA A 144 32.22 -52.03 -25.48
C ALA A 144 32.97 -52.30 -24.17
N GLU A 145 34.15 -51.71 -23.98
CA GLU A 145 34.94 -51.86 -22.75
C GLU A 145 34.34 -51.14 -21.53
N GLY A 146 33.45 -50.17 -21.79
CA GLY A 146 32.71 -49.43 -20.77
C GLY A 146 31.71 -48.47 -21.39
N PHE A 147 31.16 -47.58 -20.56
CA PHE A 147 30.21 -46.56 -20.99
C PHE A 147 30.23 -45.35 -20.07
N LEU A 148 29.70 -44.23 -20.58
CA LEU A 148 29.61 -42.96 -19.86
C LEU A 148 28.15 -42.60 -19.66
N CYS A 149 27.79 -42.25 -18.42
CA CYS A 149 26.47 -41.75 -18.07
C CYS A 149 26.52 -40.26 -17.74
N GLU A 150 25.45 -39.55 -18.06
CA GLU A 150 25.19 -38.16 -17.74
C GLU A 150 23.90 -38.08 -16.91
N TYR A 151 23.95 -37.30 -15.83
CA TYR A 151 22.86 -37.10 -14.88
C TYR A 151 22.66 -35.59 -14.68
N ASN A 152 21.46 -35.10 -14.90
CA ASN A 152 21.12 -33.69 -14.73
C ASN A 152 20.29 -33.48 -13.46
N TYR A 153 20.72 -32.55 -12.61
CA TYR A 153 20.10 -32.25 -11.32
C TYR A 153 19.83 -30.75 -11.15
N GLY A 154 18.67 -30.42 -10.58
CA GLY A 154 18.19 -29.03 -10.41
C GLY A 154 18.91 -28.19 -9.35
N GLY A 155 20.04 -28.65 -8.79
CA GLY A 155 20.78 -27.92 -7.77
C GLY A 155 21.95 -28.70 -7.19
N SER A 156 22.74 -28.03 -6.34
CA SER A 156 23.85 -28.63 -5.61
C SER A 156 23.77 -28.30 -4.13
N CYS A 157 23.95 -29.31 -3.28
CA CYS A 157 24.14 -29.12 -1.85
C CYS A 157 25.44 -28.36 -1.55
N PRO A 158 25.47 -27.59 -0.45
CA PRO A 158 26.69 -26.90 -0.03
C PRO A 158 27.78 -27.91 0.36
N ARG A 159 29.02 -27.67 -0.03
CA ARG A 159 30.15 -28.50 0.41
C ARG A 159 30.38 -28.29 1.91
N LEU A 160 30.57 -29.39 2.64
CA LEU A 160 30.92 -29.31 4.06
C LEU A 160 32.38 -28.84 4.20
N PRO A 161 32.70 -27.99 5.20
CA PRO A 161 34.05 -27.50 5.39
C PRO A 161 35.01 -28.65 5.72
N ALA A 162 36.23 -28.57 5.21
CA ALA A 162 37.30 -29.47 5.59
C ALA A 162 37.73 -29.14 7.03
N VAL A 163 37.42 -30.05 7.97
CA VAL A 163 37.77 -29.90 9.38
C VAL A 163 38.77 -30.99 9.75
N GLU A 164 39.88 -30.60 10.38
CA GLU A 164 40.89 -31.53 10.84
C GLU A 164 40.29 -32.56 11.81
N GLY A 165 40.54 -33.85 11.55
CA GLY A 165 39.98 -34.96 12.32
C GLY A 165 38.56 -35.38 11.94
N LEU A 166 37.91 -34.72 10.97
CA LEU A 166 36.56 -35.05 10.47
C LEU A 166 36.56 -35.21 8.95
N PRO A 167 37.12 -36.31 8.40
CA PRO A 167 37.08 -36.56 6.97
C PRO A 167 35.64 -36.80 6.50
N VAL A 168 35.26 -36.17 5.39
CA VAL A 168 33.94 -36.30 4.79
C VAL A 168 34.05 -37.11 3.50
N THR A 169 33.25 -38.16 3.38
CA THR A 169 33.08 -38.92 2.14
C THR A 169 31.67 -38.73 1.64
N TYR A 170 31.52 -38.21 0.43
CA TYR A 170 30.22 -38.06 -0.21
C TYR A 170 29.85 -39.30 -1.01
N VAL A 171 28.56 -39.61 -1.03
CA VAL A 171 27.94 -40.65 -1.85
C VAL A 171 26.82 -39.98 -2.66
N THR A 172 26.90 -40.01 -3.99
CA THR A 172 25.87 -39.42 -4.85
C THR A 172 24.66 -40.36 -5.00
N PRO A 173 23.49 -39.87 -5.46
CA PRO A 173 22.30 -40.70 -5.69
C PRO A 173 22.51 -41.83 -6.70
N PHE A 174 23.43 -41.63 -7.65
CA PHE A 174 23.83 -42.63 -8.66
C PHE A 174 25.01 -43.52 -8.19
N GLY A 175 25.34 -43.49 -6.89
CA GLY A 175 26.27 -44.43 -6.25
C GLY A 175 27.75 -44.06 -6.30
N ALA A 176 28.14 -42.91 -6.87
CA ALA A 176 29.55 -42.49 -6.87
C ALA A 176 30.01 -42.11 -5.45
N ARG A 177 31.28 -42.40 -5.13
CA ARG A 177 31.87 -42.14 -3.81
C ARG A 177 33.17 -41.34 -3.93
N GLY A 178 33.35 -40.31 -3.09
CA GLY A 178 34.54 -39.46 -3.12
C GLY A 178 34.47 -38.24 -2.18
N GLY A 179 35.60 -37.56 -1.96
CA GLY A 179 35.68 -36.35 -1.11
C GLY A 179 35.80 -35.02 -1.87
N ASP A 180 36.05 -35.08 -3.18
CA ASP A 180 36.48 -33.93 -4.00
C ASP A 180 35.46 -33.54 -5.08
N PHE A 181 34.18 -33.83 -4.87
CA PHE A 181 33.13 -33.36 -5.77
C PHE A 181 33.02 -31.83 -5.74
N LEU A 182 32.93 -31.21 -6.91
CA LEU A 182 32.72 -29.77 -7.06
C LEU A 182 31.25 -29.38 -6.89
N ALA A 183 30.34 -30.28 -7.28
CA ALA A 183 28.90 -30.15 -7.05
C ALA A 183 28.35 -31.47 -6.46
N LEU A 184 27.33 -31.35 -5.63
CA LEU A 184 26.71 -32.47 -4.91
C LEU A 184 25.21 -32.48 -5.20
N PRO A 185 24.70 -33.42 -6.00
CA PRO A 185 23.29 -33.42 -6.36
C PRO A 185 22.35 -33.65 -5.16
N PRO A 186 21.05 -33.30 -5.26
CA PRO A 186 20.06 -33.57 -4.23
C PRO A 186 20.04 -35.06 -3.87
N ARG A 187 19.76 -35.40 -2.61
CA ARG A 187 19.83 -36.77 -2.07
C ARG A 187 21.24 -37.38 -1.97
N SER A 188 22.30 -36.60 -2.20
CA SER A 188 23.65 -37.02 -1.82
C SER A 188 23.76 -37.26 -0.31
N ILE A 189 24.61 -38.20 0.08
CA ILE A 189 24.86 -38.54 1.48
C ILE A 189 26.29 -38.14 1.82
N ALA A 190 26.50 -37.43 2.94
CA ALA A 190 27.82 -37.16 3.50
C ALA A 190 28.06 -38.07 4.70
N LEU A 191 29.10 -38.90 4.62
CA LEU A 191 29.54 -39.82 5.65
C LEU A 191 30.73 -39.21 6.39
N ILE A 192 30.61 -39.06 7.72
CA ILE A 192 31.69 -38.58 8.60
C ILE A 192 31.90 -39.61 9.70
N PRO A 193 32.64 -40.71 9.43
CA PRO A 193 32.78 -41.83 10.36
C PRO A 193 33.39 -41.44 11.71
N ALA A 194 34.33 -40.49 11.71
CA ALA A 194 34.99 -40.01 12.93
C ALA A 194 34.02 -39.36 13.94
N ALA A 195 32.89 -38.84 13.47
CA ALA A 195 31.82 -38.29 14.29
C ALA A 195 30.58 -39.22 14.37
N GLY A 196 30.60 -40.37 13.70
CA GLY A 196 29.44 -41.25 13.57
C GLY A 196 28.24 -40.59 12.88
N LEU A 197 28.50 -39.66 11.95
CA LEU A 197 27.44 -38.90 11.27
C LEU A 197 27.22 -39.40 9.86
N GLU A 198 25.94 -39.47 9.50
CA GLU A 198 25.43 -39.64 8.15
C GLU A 198 24.43 -38.51 7.90
N LEU A 199 24.76 -37.63 6.95
CA LEU A 199 23.94 -36.47 6.60
C LEU A 199 23.35 -36.65 5.19
N SER A 200 22.07 -36.36 5.03
CA SER A 200 21.35 -36.40 3.76
C SER A 200 21.20 -34.99 3.19
N CYS A 201 21.44 -34.83 1.89
CA CYS A 201 21.14 -33.61 1.17
C CYS A 201 19.65 -33.55 0.85
N GLU A 202 18.92 -32.66 1.52
CA GLU A 202 17.47 -32.55 1.44
C GLU A 202 17.06 -31.18 0.88
N GLU A 203 15.95 -31.16 0.15
CA GLU A 203 15.31 -29.92 -0.25
C GLU A 203 14.63 -29.27 0.95
N ASP A 204 14.83 -27.98 1.07
CA ASP A 204 14.22 -27.15 2.08
C ASP A 204 12.88 -26.66 1.56
N GLU A 205 11.79 -27.24 2.05
CA GLU A 205 10.41 -26.92 1.63
C GLU A 205 10.07 -25.43 1.77
N GLU A 206 10.73 -24.70 2.68
CA GLU A 206 10.41 -23.30 2.98
C GLU A 206 11.26 -22.30 2.16
N SER A 207 12.53 -22.62 1.88
CA SER A 207 13.44 -21.74 1.14
C SER A 207 13.63 -22.15 -0.33
N GLY A 208 13.19 -23.35 -0.72
CA GLY A 208 13.47 -23.95 -2.01
C GLY A 208 14.96 -24.29 -2.24
N GLY A 209 15.82 -24.13 -1.21
CA GLY A 209 17.25 -24.42 -1.26
C GLY A 209 17.59 -25.87 -0.86
N LEU A 210 18.84 -26.27 -1.03
CA LEU A 210 19.33 -27.59 -0.59
C LEU A 210 20.15 -27.44 0.70
N ARG A 211 19.89 -28.29 1.69
CA ARG A 211 20.61 -28.30 2.97
C ARG A 211 20.96 -29.71 3.41
N TRP A 212 21.95 -29.81 4.30
CA TRP A 212 22.23 -31.06 5.00
C TRP A 212 21.21 -31.27 6.13
N GLY A 213 20.64 -32.47 6.16
CA GLY A 213 19.76 -32.98 7.19
C GLY A 213 20.30 -34.30 7.75
N ARG A 214 19.62 -34.82 8.78
CA ARG A 214 19.82 -36.18 9.29
C ARG A 214 18.55 -36.64 10.00
N ALA A 215 18.33 -37.95 10.05
CA ALA A 215 17.16 -38.55 10.69
C ALA A 215 17.10 -38.29 12.21
N GLN A 216 18.23 -38.22 12.90
CA GLN A 216 18.26 -37.94 14.34
C GLN A 216 18.10 -36.44 14.63
N PRO A 217 17.20 -36.03 15.53
CA PRO A 217 17.06 -34.62 15.89
C PRO A 217 18.31 -34.07 16.57
N GLY A 218 18.43 -32.74 16.60
CA GLY A 218 19.52 -32.00 17.26
C GLY A 218 20.71 -31.69 16.36
N ALA A 219 21.62 -30.86 16.87
CA ALA A 219 22.79 -30.42 16.13
C ALA A 219 23.86 -31.52 16.00
N TRP A 220 24.77 -31.33 15.05
CA TRP A 220 26.06 -32.03 15.00
C TRP A 220 27.19 -31.08 15.42
N PRO A 221 28.47 -31.50 15.47
CA PRO A 221 29.55 -30.64 15.96
C PRO A 221 29.56 -29.26 15.29
N CYS A 222 29.54 -28.18 16.08
CA CYS A 222 29.37 -26.82 15.56
C CYS A 222 30.46 -26.41 14.56
N ARG A 223 31.67 -26.99 14.69
CA ARG A 223 32.79 -26.79 13.76
C ARG A 223 32.50 -27.31 12.35
N LEU A 224 31.59 -28.28 12.21
CA LEU A 224 31.16 -28.82 10.93
C LEU A 224 29.86 -28.12 10.51
N ALA A 225 29.95 -27.18 9.56
CA ALA A 225 28.79 -26.49 8.99
C ALA A 225 27.78 -25.95 10.03
N ASN A 226 28.28 -25.25 11.06
CA ASN A 226 27.46 -24.66 12.13
C ASN A 226 26.52 -25.67 12.81
N GLY A 227 26.91 -26.94 12.92
CA GLY A 227 26.07 -27.97 13.53
C GLY A 227 24.75 -28.25 12.81
N GLY A 228 24.58 -27.72 11.59
CA GLY A 228 23.33 -27.78 10.83
C GLY A 228 22.27 -26.78 11.28
N CYS A 229 22.62 -25.89 12.23
CA CYS A 229 21.72 -24.89 12.78
C CYS A 229 21.43 -23.78 11.77
N GLU A 230 20.16 -23.41 11.61
CA GLU A 230 19.78 -22.19 10.88
C GLU A 230 20.20 -20.94 11.66
N GLY A 231 20.05 -20.97 12.98
CA GLY A 231 20.53 -19.93 13.90
C GLY A 231 21.97 -20.18 14.38
N LEU A 232 22.22 -19.97 15.67
CA LEU A 232 23.55 -20.12 16.27
C LEU A 232 23.73 -21.52 16.85
N CYS A 233 24.87 -22.15 16.56
CA CYS A 233 25.29 -23.39 17.22
C CYS A 233 26.16 -23.08 18.44
N GLY A 234 25.77 -23.61 19.61
CA GLY A 234 26.54 -23.55 20.85
C GLY A 234 26.82 -24.95 21.40
N GLU A 235 27.66 -25.03 22.42
CA GLU A 235 27.89 -26.28 23.17
C GLU A 235 27.33 -26.14 24.57
N GLU A 236 26.43 -27.04 24.96
CA GLU A 236 25.84 -27.11 26.29
C GLU A 236 26.16 -28.48 26.89
N GLY A 237 26.89 -28.52 28.01
CA GLY A 237 27.34 -29.78 28.62
C GLY A 237 28.24 -30.63 27.71
N GLY A 238 28.93 -30.01 26.75
CA GLY A 238 29.77 -30.69 25.76
C GLY A 238 29.01 -31.30 24.58
N GLN A 239 27.70 -31.07 24.47
CA GLN A 239 26.88 -31.46 23.32
C GLN A 239 26.49 -30.24 22.48
N PRO A 240 26.51 -30.34 21.14
CA PRO A 240 26.11 -29.24 20.27
C PRO A 240 24.60 -29.01 20.33
N ARG A 241 24.18 -27.75 20.42
CA ARG A 241 22.77 -27.33 20.48
C ARG A 241 22.54 -26.07 19.65
N CYS A 242 21.44 -26.05 18.90
CA CYS A 242 21.03 -24.89 18.13
C CYS A 242 20.19 -23.92 18.98
N SER A 243 20.34 -22.62 18.70
CA SER A 243 19.52 -21.54 19.26
C SER A 243 19.04 -20.63 18.13
N CYS A 244 17.81 -20.14 18.24
CA CYS A 244 17.16 -19.33 17.22
C CYS A 244 17.23 -17.84 17.56
N PRO A 245 17.23 -16.97 16.53
CA PRO A 245 17.12 -15.52 16.73
C PRO A 245 15.75 -15.13 17.31
N ASP A 246 15.64 -13.89 17.80
CA ASP A 246 14.43 -13.37 18.42
C ASP A 246 13.19 -13.52 17.51
N GLY A 247 12.07 -13.92 18.11
CA GLY A 247 10.80 -14.13 17.38
C GLY A 247 10.71 -15.44 16.59
N LYS A 248 11.70 -16.33 16.71
CA LYS A 248 11.68 -17.68 16.16
C LYS A 248 11.88 -18.74 17.25
N VAL A 249 11.36 -19.94 17.00
CA VAL A 249 11.48 -21.10 17.88
C VAL A 249 12.20 -22.24 17.15
N LEU A 250 12.87 -23.08 17.93
CA LEU A 250 13.57 -24.23 17.39
C LEU A 250 12.56 -25.30 16.97
N GLY A 251 12.65 -25.74 15.72
CA GLY A 251 11.82 -26.78 15.14
C GLY A 251 12.06 -28.15 15.77
N SER A 252 11.21 -29.12 15.42
CA SER A 252 11.28 -30.50 15.92
C SER A 252 12.55 -31.24 15.50
N ASP A 253 13.18 -30.84 14.40
CA ASP A 253 14.48 -31.36 13.94
C ASP A 253 15.64 -30.89 14.85
N GLY A 254 15.40 -29.95 15.75
CA GLY A 254 16.39 -29.38 16.65
C GLY A 254 17.43 -28.52 15.95
N ARG A 255 17.16 -28.06 14.72
CA ARG A 255 18.11 -27.30 13.87
C ARG A 255 17.47 -26.13 13.12
N ARG A 256 16.24 -26.28 12.66
CA ARG A 256 15.45 -25.26 11.93
C ARG A 256 14.90 -24.21 12.89
N CYS A 257 14.79 -22.97 12.43
CA CYS A 257 14.12 -21.90 13.16
C CYS A 257 12.87 -21.43 12.42
N SER A 258 11.70 -21.78 12.93
CA SER A 258 10.41 -21.31 12.40
C SER A 258 9.79 -20.29 13.36
N SER A 259 9.05 -19.32 12.85
CA SER A 259 8.26 -18.44 13.71
C SER A 259 6.86 -19.02 13.86
N PRO A 260 6.35 -19.23 15.09
CA PRO A 260 4.95 -19.57 15.30
C PRO A 260 4.00 -18.49 14.76
N CYS A 261 4.48 -17.27 14.56
CA CYS A 261 3.74 -16.19 13.95
C CYS A 261 3.72 -16.23 12.41
N ALA A 262 4.56 -17.04 11.77
CA ALA A 262 4.51 -17.21 10.33
C ALA A 262 3.21 -17.93 9.94
N GLY A 263 2.28 -17.20 9.32
CA GLY A 263 0.96 -17.72 8.96
C GLY A 263 -0.05 -17.80 10.12
N ALA A 264 0.25 -17.17 11.26
CA ALA A 264 -0.71 -17.08 12.36
C ALA A 264 -1.93 -16.22 11.96
N PRO A 265 -3.16 -16.64 12.27
CA PRO A 265 -4.39 -15.93 11.87
C PRO A 265 -4.71 -14.72 12.78
N CYS A 266 -3.71 -13.98 13.26
CA CYS A 266 -3.94 -12.83 14.13
C CYS A 266 -4.42 -11.62 13.31
N GLN A 267 -5.48 -10.95 13.74
CA GLN A 267 -5.99 -9.75 13.07
C GLN A 267 -5.03 -8.55 13.17
N HIS A 268 -4.43 -8.32 14.35
CA HIS A 268 -3.54 -7.17 14.59
C HIS A 268 -2.09 -7.59 14.82
N HIS A 269 -1.76 -8.10 16.01
CA HIS A 269 -0.38 -8.45 16.36
C HIS A 269 -0.25 -9.92 16.74
N CYS A 270 0.88 -10.52 16.38
CA CYS A 270 1.26 -11.85 16.81
C CYS A 270 2.53 -11.76 17.67
N VAL A 271 2.50 -12.41 18.83
CA VAL A 271 3.66 -12.52 19.72
C VAL A 271 3.98 -13.99 19.96
N VAL A 272 5.27 -14.32 19.96
CA VAL A 272 5.74 -15.67 20.26
C VAL A 272 5.61 -15.94 21.76
N ALA A 273 4.94 -17.02 22.13
CA ALA A 273 4.70 -17.44 23.50
C ALA A 273 5.21 -18.88 23.67
N GLY A 274 6.47 -19.03 24.10
CA GLY A 274 7.12 -20.34 24.17
C GLY A 274 7.30 -20.94 22.77
N ASN A 275 6.70 -22.11 22.52
CA ASN A 275 6.70 -22.77 21.20
C ASN A 275 5.45 -22.47 20.36
N THR A 276 4.53 -21.66 20.89
CA THR A 276 3.28 -21.26 20.21
C THR A 276 3.27 -19.76 19.97
N PHE A 277 2.15 -19.25 19.46
CA PHE A 277 1.90 -17.82 19.35
C PHE A 277 0.69 -17.41 20.20
N LEU A 278 0.60 -16.12 20.48
CA LEU A 278 -0.58 -15.46 21.03
C LEU A 278 -0.90 -14.26 20.15
N CYS A 279 -2.18 -14.05 19.85
CA CYS A 279 -2.63 -12.83 19.19
C CYS A 279 -2.87 -11.72 20.21
N MET A 280 -2.48 -10.50 19.86
CA MET A 280 -2.70 -9.30 20.66
C MET A 280 -3.34 -8.23 19.78
N CYS A 281 -4.20 -7.43 20.40
CA CYS A 281 -4.92 -6.36 19.71
C CYS A 281 -4.26 -5.00 19.93
N GLU A 282 -4.43 -4.09 18.97
CA GLU A 282 -4.09 -2.68 19.13
C GLU A 282 -4.89 -2.03 20.28
N SER A 283 -4.43 -0.85 20.72
CA SER A 283 -5.15 -0.09 21.75
C SER A 283 -6.55 0.30 21.24
N GLY A 284 -7.56 0.23 22.12
CA GLY A 284 -8.96 0.42 21.74
C GLY A 284 -9.67 -0.87 21.29
N TYR A 285 -8.97 -2.00 21.24
CA TYR A 285 -9.54 -3.29 20.86
C TYR A 285 -9.30 -4.36 21.93
N GLN A 286 -10.21 -5.33 22.01
CA GLN A 286 -10.09 -6.51 22.86
C GLN A 286 -10.02 -7.79 22.01
N LEU A 287 -9.29 -8.79 22.50
CA LEU A 287 -9.21 -10.08 21.83
C LEU A 287 -10.55 -10.81 21.95
N ALA A 288 -11.13 -11.19 20.81
CA ALA A 288 -12.39 -11.90 20.75
C ALA A 288 -12.25 -13.33 21.31
N GLY A 289 -13.39 -14.00 21.53
CA GLY A 289 -13.44 -15.35 22.10
C GLY A 289 -12.80 -16.43 21.23
N ASP A 290 -12.55 -16.14 19.95
CA ASP A 290 -11.81 -17.02 19.03
C ASP A 290 -10.29 -17.00 19.26
N GLY A 291 -9.79 -16.04 20.05
CA GLY A 291 -8.38 -15.87 20.37
C GLY A 291 -7.54 -15.29 19.24
N SER A 292 -8.17 -14.77 18.17
CA SER A 292 -7.48 -14.28 16.97
C SER A 292 -8.01 -12.97 16.41
N SER A 293 -9.32 -12.74 16.51
CA SER A 293 -9.97 -11.53 16.05
C SER A 293 -9.92 -10.45 17.15
N CYS A 294 -9.94 -9.20 16.73
CA CYS A 294 -9.91 -8.04 17.59
C CYS A 294 -11.22 -7.27 17.43
N GLU A 295 -11.99 -7.23 18.51
CA GLU A 295 -13.26 -6.51 18.58
C GLU A 295 -13.01 -5.12 19.16
N ASP A 296 -13.63 -4.13 18.55
CA ASP A 296 -13.60 -2.75 19.03
C ASP A 296 -14.20 -2.65 20.44
N ILE A 297 -13.55 -1.92 21.32
CA ILE A 297 -14.07 -1.64 22.65
C ILE A 297 -14.98 -0.42 22.53
N ASP A 298 -16.27 -0.59 22.80
CA ASP A 298 -17.18 0.56 22.90
C ASP A 298 -16.88 1.37 24.16
N ASP A 299 -15.98 2.35 24.03
CA ASP A 299 -15.56 3.23 25.13
C ASP A 299 -16.75 3.97 25.75
N CYS A 300 -17.74 4.34 24.91
CA CYS A 300 -18.94 5.05 25.35
C CYS A 300 -19.84 4.18 26.24
N ALA A 301 -19.88 2.86 25.99
CA ALA A 301 -20.59 1.91 26.82
C ALA A 301 -19.75 1.45 28.03
N ALA A 302 -18.44 1.30 27.87
CA ALA A 302 -17.53 0.83 28.89
C ALA A 302 -17.31 1.87 30.01
N VAL A 303 -17.27 3.16 29.66
CA VAL A 303 -17.02 4.27 30.60
C VAL A 303 -18.21 5.23 30.64
N PRO A 304 -19.07 5.17 31.68
CA PRO A 304 -20.18 6.10 31.83
C PRO A 304 -19.70 7.55 31.96
N ARG A 305 -20.33 8.47 31.22
CA ARG A 305 -20.01 9.92 31.19
C ARG A 305 -18.57 10.23 30.76
N LEU A 306 -18.01 9.42 29.87
CA LEU A 306 -16.71 9.66 29.23
C LEU A 306 -16.63 11.02 28.53
N CYS A 307 -17.70 11.42 27.84
CA CYS A 307 -17.86 12.74 27.23
C CYS A 307 -18.83 13.61 28.04
N GLU A 308 -18.66 14.94 27.97
CA GLU A 308 -19.55 15.89 28.66
C GLU A 308 -21.00 15.79 28.18
N GLN A 309 -21.18 15.66 26.85
CA GLN A 309 -22.49 15.62 26.20
C GLN A 309 -22.69 14.33 25.40
N LEU A 310 -22.28 14.30 24.14
CA LEU A 310 -22.46 13.14 23.26
C LEU A 310 -21.15 12.37 23.12
N CYS A 311 -21.19 11.07 23.34
CA CYS A 311 -20.09 10.15 23.02
C CYS A 311 -20.47 9.34 21.78
N LEU A 312 -19.58 9.30 20.80
CA LEU A 312 -19.71 8.46 19.62
C LEU A 312 -18.56 7.47 19.61
N ASN A 313 -18.89 6.17 19.65
CA ASN A 313 -17.90 5.12 19.51
C ASN A 313 -17.38 5.06 18.07
N THR A 314 -16.09 4.81 17.90
CA THR A 314 -15.41 4.72 16.61
C THR A 314 -14.44 3.54 16.62
N GLU A 315 -14.08 3.00 15.46
CA GLU A 315 -13.12 1.88 15.43
C GLU A 315 -11.77 2.32 16.03
N GLY A 316 -11.36 1.67 17.12
CA GLY A 316 -10.13 1.90 17.86
C GLY A 316 -10.19 3.02 18.90
N GLY A 317 -11.37 3.61 19.15
CA GLY A 317 -11.51 4.66 20.15
C GLY A 317 -12.87 5.38 20.13
N PHE A 318 -12.91 6.65 20.52
CA PHE A 318 -14.16 7.40 20.58
C PHE A 318 -13.98 8.88 20.22
N GLN A 319 -15.10 9.53 19.89
CA GLN A 319 -15.18 10.96 19.64
C GLN A 319 -16.28 11.62 20.47
N CYS A 320 -15.92 12.67 21.20
CA CYS A 320 -16.88 13.50 21.91
C CYS A 320 -17.44 14.60 21.01
N HIS A 321 -18.77 14.76 21.04
CA HIS A 321 -19.49 15.78 20.29
C HIS A 321 -20.38 16.61 21.21
N CYS A 322 -20.64 17.84 20.80
CA CYS A 322 -21.57 18.72 21.47
C CYS A 322 -22.96 18.64 20.85
N HIS A 323 -23.99 18.89 21.65
CA HIS A 323 -25.35 19.06 21.18
C HIS A 323 -25.47 20.26 20.24
N ARG A 324 -26.54 20.28 19.45
CA ARG A 324 -26.83 21.40 18.55
C ARG A 324 -26.89 22.72 19.33
N GLY A 325 -26.18 23.74 18.84
CA GLY A 325 -26.06 25.04 19.50
C GLY A 325 -24.93 25.12 20.54
N TYR A 326 -24.06 24.11 20.60
CA TYR A 326 -22.83 24.10 21.40
C TYR A 326 -21.63 23.80 20.51
N GLU A 327 -20.47 24.36 20.85
CA GLU A 327 -19.18 24.12 20.22
C GLU A 327 -18.17 23.57 21.23
N MET A 328 -17.22 22.77 20.74
CA MET A 328 -16.17 22.18 21.55
C MET A 328 -15.03 23.20 21.72
N LEU A 329 -14.84 23.71 22.93
CA LEU A 329 -13.77 24.64 23.31
C LEU A 329 -12.99 24.05 24.48
N GLU A 330 -11.70 23.79 24.27
CA GLU A 330 -10.78 23.23 25.29
C GLU A 330 -11.27 21.92 25.93
N GLY A 331 -11.96 21.06 25.16
CA GLY A 331 -12.50 19.78 25.66
C GLY A 331 -13.85 19.90 26.37
N HIS A 332 -14.46 21.10 26.36
CA HIS A 332 -15.77 21.36 26.95
C HIS A 332 -16.77 21.85 25.93
N CYS A 333 -18.04 21.48 26.10
CA CYS A 333 -19.11 21.95 25.24
C CYS A 333 -19.67 23.28 25.75
N ARG A 334 -19.46 24.35 24.98
CA ARG A 334 -19.95 25.70 25.31
C ARG A 334 -21.04 26.13 24.34
N PRO A 335 -22.08 26.87 24.80
CA PRO A 335 -23.09 27.39 23.90
C PRO A 335 -22.46 28.26 22.80
N VAL A 336 -22.82 28.01 21.54
CA VAL A 336 -22.47 28.87 20.43
C VAL A 336 -23.18 30.20 20.64
N SER A 337 -22.41 31.29 20.72
CA SER A 337 -22.96 32.63 20.88
C SER A 337 -23.88 32.95 19.69
N SER A 338 -25.07 33.48 19.96
CA SER A 338 -26.01 33.92 18.93
C SER A 338 -25.44 35.11 18.12
N CYS A 339 -24.40 35.76 18.62
CA CYS A 339 -23.65 36.81 17.94
C CYS A 339 -22.64 36.33 16.89
N TYR A 340 -22.40 35.02 16.77
CA TYR A 340 -21.43 34.51 15.81
C TYR A 340 -21.93 34.67 14.36
N GLY A 341 -21.22 35.46 13.56
CA GLY A 341 -21.55 35.70 12.14
C GLY A 341 -22.71 36.66 11.89
N MET A 342 -23.16 37.42 12.90
CA MET A 342 -24.28 38.34 12.75
C MET A 342 -23.86 39.72 12.22
N PRO A 343 -24.68 40.38 11.38
CA PRO A 343 -24.30 41.60 10.66
C PRO A 343 -24.50 42.87 11.51
N CYS A 344 -24.07 42.88 12.78
CA CYS A 344 -24.12 44.11 13.59
C CYS A 344 -22.98 45.05 13.18
N GLU A 345 -23.28 46.33 12.96
CA GLU A 345 -22.27 47.32 12.55
C GLU A 345 -21.20 47.55 13.63
N GLN A 346 -21.59 47.55 14.92
CA GLN A 346 -20.70 47.91 16.02
C GLN A 346 -20.62 46.84 17.12
N ARG A 347 -21.69 46.62 17.88
CA ARG A 347 -21.72 45.65 18.98
C ARG A 347 -22.86 44.66 18.81
N CYS A 348 -22.62 43.41 19.20
CA CYS A 348 -23.63 42.37 19.30
C CYS A 348 -23.71 41.87 20.75
N GLU A 349 -24.93 41.62 21.23
CA GLU A 349 -25.20 41.09 22.56
C GLU A 349 -26.11 39.86 22.47
N ASP A 350 -25.70 38.77 23.11
CA ASP A 350 -26.51 37.57 23.25
C ASP A 350 -27.70 37.84 24.18
N VAL A 351 -28.89 37.50 23.73
CA VAL A 351 -30.14 37.60 24.50
C VAL A 351 -30.86 36.25 24.48
N PRO A 352 -31.74 35.94 25.46
CA PRO A 352 -32.40 34.62 25.53
C PRO A 352 -33.12 34.16 24.25
N ASP A 353 -33.57 35.10 23.41
CA ASP A 353 -34.27 34.85 22.14
C ASP A 353 -33.43 35.14 20.88
N GLY A 354 -32.10 35.17 20.99
CA GLY A 354 -31.18 35.33 19.86
C GLY A 354 -30.11 36.38 20.12
N TYR A 355 -30.01 37.38 19.25
CA TYR A 355 -29.02 38.45 19.36
C TYR A 355 -29.69 39.82 19.22
N ARG A 356 -29.06 40.84 19.79
CA ARG A 356 -29.40 42.24 19.51
C ARG A 356 -28.14 43.02 19.14
N CYS A 357 -28.26 43.94 18.20
CA CYS A 357 -27.18 44.87 17.90
C CYS A 357 -27.27 46.08 18.83
N GLY A 358 -26.12 46.55 19.28
CA GLY A 358 -25.96 47.76 20.07
C GLY A 358 -24.95 48.70 19.41
N CYS A 359 -25.08 49.97 19.73
CA CYS A 359 -24.16 51.01 19.25
C CYS A 359 -23.24 51.50 20.38
N PHE A 360 -22.11 52.07 19.99
CA PHE A 360 -21.24 52.82 20.87
C PHE A 360 -21.89 54.16 21.28
N PRO A 361 -21.43 54.80 22.38
CA PRO A 361 -21.95 56.11 22.79
C PRO A 361 -21.88 57.16 21.67
N GLY A 362 -22.94 57.98 21.53
CA GLY A 362 -23.07 58.95 20.43
C GLY A 362 -23.80 58.41 19.20
N TYR A 363 -24.16 57.13 19.19
CA TYR A 363 -24.90 56.48 18.12
C TYR A 363 -26.15 55.77 18.67
N ALA A 364 -27.21 55.72 17.86
CA ALA A 364 -28.43 54.98 18.15
C ALA A 364 -28.72 54.01 17.01
N VAL A 365 -29.35 52.88 17.33
CA VAL A 365 -29.75 51.89 16.31
C VAL A 365 -30.75 52.53 15.34
N ASP A 366 -30.56 52.34 14.03
CA ASP A 366 -31.51 52.84 13.03
C ASP A 366 -32.89 52.16 13.23
N PRO A 367 -33.98 52.93 13.43
CA PRO A 367 -35.33 52.37 13.56
C PRO A 367 -35.79 51.56 12.34
N ARG A 368 -35.22 51.80 11.16
CA ARG A 368 -35.55 51.15 9.88
C ARG A 368 -34.64 49.95 9.59
N GLU A 369 -33.40 49.98 10.07
CA GLU A 369 -32.40 48.93 9.86
C GLU A 369 -31.67 48.61 11.18
N PRO A 370 -32.20 47.67 12.01
CA PRO A 370 -31.71 47.42 13.37
C PRO A 370 -30.26 46.91 13.50
N THR A 371 -29.61 46.64 12.37
CA THR A 371 -28.21 46.22 12.27
C THR A 371 -27.24 47.41 12.14
N ARG A 372 -27.76 48.62 11.85
CA ARG A 372 -26.99 49.84 11.64
C ARG A 372 -27.12 50.83 12.78
N CYS A 373 -26.10 51.67 12.90
CA CYS A 373 -25.98 52.71 13.89
C CYS A 373 -25.96 54.08 13.20
N LEU A 374 -26.86 54.97 13.61
CA LEU A 374 -26.93 56.35 13.16
C LEU A 374 -26.37 57.28 14.24
N LEU A 375 -25.68 58.33 13.81
CA LEU A 375 -25.20 59.38 14.71
C LEU A 375 -26.40 60.01 15.43
N HIS A 376 -26.35 60.01 16.76
CA HIS A 376 -27.42 60.53 17.61
C HIS A 376 -26.83 61.37 18.73
N CYS A 377 -27.16 62.66 18.74
CA CYS A 377 -26.68 63.60 19.73
C CYS A 377 -27.77 63.90 20.76
N ASN A 378 -27.49 63.57 22.03
CA ASN A 378 -28.36 63.88 23.18
C ASN A 378 -27.79 65.04 24.02
N ARG A 379 -26.94 65.87 23.40
CA ARG A 379 -26.26 67.03 24.02
C ARG A 379 -26.27 68.17 23.01
N SER A 380 -26.22 69.40 23.51
CA SER A 380 -26.20 70.61 22.68
C SER A 380 -24.96 70.75 21.79
N GLN A 381 -23.92 69.94 22.02
CA GLN A 381 -22.73 69.87 21.17
C GLN A 381 -22.25 68.42 21.05
N CYS A 382 -21.90 67.99 19.84
CA CYS A 382 -21.32 66.67 19.55
C CYS A 382 -20.30 66.74 18.40
N PRO A 383 -19.36 65.77 18.29
CA PRO A 383 -18.40 65.74 17.18
C PRO A 383 -19.09 65.55 15.82
N ALA A 384 -18.63 66.24 14.77
CA ALA A 384 -19.12 66.05 13.41
C ALA A 384 -18.44 64.86 12.72
N GLU A 385 -19.17 64.16 11.85
CA GLU A 385 -18.59 63.09 11.02
C GLU A 385 -18.16 63.69 9.68
N CYS A 386 -16.86 63.58 9.39
CA CYS A 386 -16.23 64.17 8.23
C CYS A 386 -15.73 63.07 7.29
N ASP A 387 -16.14 63.10 6.02
CA ASP A 387 -15.58 62.19 5.02
C ASP A 387 -14.12 62.59 4.73
N PRO A 388 -13.14 61.69 4.95
CA PRO A 388 -11.73 61.95 4.63
C PRO A 388 -11.46 62.36 3.17
N HIS A 389 -12.36 62.00 2.25
CA HIS A 389 -12.19 62.22 0.80
C HIS A 389 -12.94 63.44 0.28
N ALA A 390 -14.03 63.86 0.93
CA ALA A 390 -14.87 64.95 0.44
C ALA A 390 -14.61 66.31 1.12
N LEU A 391 -13.78 66.35 2.18
CA LEU A 391 -13.58 67.54 3.05
C LEU A 391 -14.89 68.15 3.59
N SER A 392 -16.02 67.45 3.44
CA SER A 392 -17.34 67.85 3.91
C SER A 392 -17.65 67.06 5.17
N CYS A 393 -18.21 67.74 6.15
CA CYS A 393 -18.70 67.13 7.37
C CYS A 393 -20.19 67.34 7.45
N ASP A 394 -20.88 66.30 7.89
CA ASP A 394 -22.33 66.29 7.98
C ASP A 394 -22.71 66.31 9.46
N CYS A 395 -23.69 67.16 9.78
CA CYS A 395 -24.31 67.19 11.10
C CYS A 395 -25.71 66.58 11.04
N PRO A 396 -26.18 65.96 12.14
CA PRO A 396 -27.57 65.55 12.26
C PRO A 396 -28.53 66.73 12.02
N GLU A 397 -29.75 66.45 11.56
CA GLU A 397 -30.79 67.47 11.44
C GLU A 397 -31.01 68.18 12.79
N GLY A 398 -31.20 69.51 12.77
CA GLY A 398 -31.30 70.34 13.99
C GLY A 398 -29.96 70.78 14.57
N PHE A 399 -28.83 70.42 13.95
CA PHE A 399 -27.49 70.88 14.34
C PHE A 399 -26.78 71.59 13.19
N LEU A 400 -25.99 72.61 13.51
CA LEU A 400 -25.11 73.32 12.59
C LEU A 400 -23.66 72.89 12.80
N LEU A 401 -22.94 72.78 11.68
CA LEU A 401 -21.50 72.54 11.71
C LEU A 401 -20.79 73.83 12.15
N ASP A 402 -20.11 73.76 13.28
CA ASP A 402 -19.25 74.81 13.82
C ASP A 402 -17.81 74.29 13.96
N THR A 403 -16.86 75.20 14.13
CA THR A 403 -15.45 74.86 14.38
C THR A 403 -15.09 75.26 15.79
N ASP A 404 -14.77 74.28 16.64
CA ASP A 404 -14.31 74.54 18.00
C ASP A 404 -12.96 75.28 17.99
N SER A 405 -12.64 75.87 19.12
CA SER A 405 -11.41 76.62 19.42
C SER A 405 -10.11 75.87 19.09
N ASP A 406 -10.13 74.54 19.08
CA ASP A 406 -9.00 73.67 18.70
C ASP A 406 -8.96 73.34 17.19
N GLY A 407 -9.86 73.92 16.37
CA GLY A 407 -9.95 73.69 14.93
C GLY A 407 -10.71 72.42 14.53
N THR A 408 -11.35 71.74 15.49
CA THR A 408 -12.17 70.54 15.26
C THR A 408 -13.58 70.91 14.83
N GLN A 409 -14.12 70.18 13.85
CA GLN A 409 -15.49 70.36 13.41
C GLN A 409 -16.47 69.69 14.39
N VAL A 410 -17.39 70.47 14.91
CA VAL A 410 -18.38 70.06 15.92
C VAL A 410 -19.77 70.43 15.44
N CYS A 411 -20.75 69.60 15.74
CA CYS A 411 -22.16 69.88 15.51
C CYS A 411 -22.73 70.55 16.76
N VAL A 412 -23.12 71.81 16.61
CA VAL A 412 -23.74 72.63 17.65
C VAL A 412 -25.24 72.69 17.39
N ASP A 413 -26.02 72.51 18.45
CA ASP A 413 -27.47 72.59 18.42
C ASP A 413 -27.93 73.94 17.88
N ILE A 414 -28.92 73.91 16.99
CA ILE A 414 -29.55 75.13 16.50
C ILE A 414 -30.49 75.59 17.60
N ASP A 415 -30.24 76.73 18.23
CA ASP A 415 -31.23 77.30 19.13
C ASP A 415 -32.30 78.05 18.32
N GLU A 416 -33.40 77.37 17.99
CA GLU A 416 -34.49 78.00 17.25
C GLU A 416 -35.25 79.04 18.10
N CYS A 417 -35.15 78.97 19.43
CA CYS A 417 -35.74 79.96 20.33
C CYS A 417 -35.03 81.30 20.21
N ASP A 418 -33.70 81.32 20.12
CA ASP A 418 -32.91 82.53 19.91
C ASP A 418 -33.21 83.20 18.55
N MET A 419 -33.63 82.40 17.57
CA MET A 419 -34.01 82.86 16.22
C MET A 419 -35.46 83.39 16.14
N ASN A 420 -36.17 83.50 17.28
CA ASN A 420 -37.59 83.88 17.37
C ASN A 420 -38.50 83.04 16.45
N PHE A 421 -38.23 81.73 16.32
CA PHE A 421 -39.05 80.87 15.47
C PHE A 421 -40.48 80.69 16.01
N CYS A 422 -40.69 80.80 17.32
CA CYS A 422 -41.99 80.70 18.00
C CYS A 422 -42.65 82.07 18.22
N GLU A 423 -43.98 82.16 18.06
CA GLU A 423 -44.75 83.39 18.28
C GLU A 423 -44.82 83.82 19.77
N HIS A 424 -44.80 82.86 20.69
CA HIS A 424 -44.97 83.09 22.12
C HIS A 424 -43.75 82.63 22.93
N ASN A 425 -43.88 81.56 23.72
CA ASN A 425 -42.81 81.02 24.54
C ASN A 425 -42.13 79.88 23.78
N CYS A 426 -40.87 79.60 24.07
CA CYS A 426 -40.09 78.57 23.39
C CYS A 426 -39.17 77.85 24.37
N THR A 427 -39.00 76.54 24.19
CA THR A 427 -38.05 75.70 24.91
C THR A 427 -37.13 75.01 23.91
N ASN A 428 -35.84 75.34 23.95
CA ASN A 428 -34.84 74.71 23.08
C ASN A 428 -34.48 73.30 23.61
N ARG A 429 -34.30 72.32 22.73
CA ARG A 429 -33.90 70.94 23.03
C ARG A 429 -32.77 70.53 22.06
N PRO A 430 -31.83 69.67 22.47
CA PRO A 430 -30.80 69.21 21.54
C PRO A 430 -31.40 68.55 20.27
N GLY A 431 -31.21 69.19 19.13
CA GLY A 431 -31.70 68.83 17.79
C GLY A 431 -33.14 69.23 17.46
N SER A 432 -33.85 69.96 18.35
CA SER A 432 -35.23 70.39 18.10
C SER A 432 -35.72 71.46 19.09
N TYR A 433 -36.87 72.08 18.83
CA TYR A 433 -37.47 73.06 19.74
C TYR A 433 -38.93 72.77 20.00
N GLU A 434 -39.45 73.35 21.08
CA GLU A 434 -40.85 73.26 21.46
C GLU A 434 -41.44 74.65 21.71
N CYS A 435 -42.44 75.04 20.91
CA CYS A 435 -43.16 76.30 21.10
C CYS A 435 -44.34 76.12 22.06
N HIS A 436 -44.53 77.09 22.96
CA HIS A 436 -45.62 77.13 23.92
C HIS A 436 -46.39 78.45 23.81
N CYS A 437 -47.72 78.40 23.87
CA CYS A 437 -48.56 79.60 23.78
C CYS A 437 -48.87 80.21 25.14
N ARG A 438 -48.95 81.55 25.20
CA ARG A 438 -49.36 82.28 26.40
C ARG A 438 -50.84 82.03 26.72
N ALA A 439 -51.24 82.29 27.97
CA ALA A 439 -52.61 82.06 28.44
C ALA A 439 -53.67 82.75 27.54
N GLY A 440 -54.71 81.99 27.16
CA GLY A 440 -55.74 82.45 26.23
C GLY A 440 -55.43 82.17 24.75
N TYR A 441 -54.35 81.44 24.43
CA TYR A 441 -53.97 81.05 23.06
C TYR A 441 -53.63 79.55 22.97
N GLN A 442 -53.91 78.92 21.82
CA GLN A 442 -53.59 77.52 21.53
C GLN A 442 -52.63 77.40 20.35
N LEU A 443 -51.69 76.46 20.42
CA LEU A 443 -50.71 76.19 19.35
C LEU A 443 -51.43 75.55 18.15
N PHE A 444 -51.48 76.24 17.02
CA PHE A 444 -52.20 75.79 15.82
C PHE A 444 -51.30 75.04 14.83
N ASN A 445 -50.06 75.47 14.68
CA ASN A 445 -49.00 74.77 13.93
C ASN A 445 -47.73 74.74 14.80
N GLN A 446 -46.59 74.27 14.29
CA GLN A 446 -45.37 74.13 15.09
C GLN A 446 -44.86 75.45 15.73
N ASN A 447 -45.31 76.64 15.28
CA ASN A 447 -44.79 77.91 15.77
C ASN A 447 -45.80 79.07 15.99
N HIS A 448 -47.08 78.89 15.64
CA HIS A 448 -48.12 79.94 15.62
C HIS A 448 -49.24 79.64 16.61
N CYS A 449 -49.64 80.67 17.34
CA CYS A 449 -50.59 80.62 18.43
C CYS A 449 -51.87 81.39 18.08
N VAL A 450 -53.02 80.70 18.09
CA VAL A 450 -54.32 81.33 17.82
C VAL A 450 -55.04 81.65 19.13
N LYS A 451 -55.65 82.84 19.20
CA LYS A 451 -56.42 83.26 20.39
C LYS A 451 -57.64 82.35 20.55
N ILE A 452 -57.85 81.82 21.75
CA ILE A 452 -59.04 81.05 22.10
C ILE A 452 -60.22 82.05 22.16
N PRO A 453 -61.32 81.85 21.41
CA PRO A 453 -62.48 82.73 21.44
C PRO A 453 -63.04 82.82 22.87
N GLU A 454 -63.21 84.04 23.38
CA GLU A 454 -63.79 84.33 24.69
C GLU A 454 -65.32 84.20 24.63
N GLU A 455 -65.85 82.98 24.64
CA GLU A 455 -67.13 82.67 25.27
C GLU A 455 -66.92 81.50 26.24
N ASP A 456 -67.35 81.73 27.47
CA ASP A 456 -67.24 80.89 28.68
C ASP A 456 -65.86 80.86 29.34
N GLY A 457 -65.76 81.69 30.39
CA GLY A 457 -64.64 81.70 31.30
C GLY A 457 -64.59 80.42 32.13
N GLU A 458 -63.49 79.69 31.96
CA GLU A 458 -62.71 79.05 33.01
C GLU A 458 -61.31 78.82 32.43
N GLY A 459 -60.29 79.34 33.11
CA GLY A 459 -58.93 79.42 32.58
C GLY A 459 -58.33 78.04 32.31
N ALA A 460 -58.11 77.73 31.03
CA ALA A 460 -57.22 76.65 30.63
C ALA A 460 -55.76 77.11 30.84
N PHE A 461 -55.27 76.85 32.04
CA PHE A 461 -53.88 76.90 32.45
C PHE A 461 -53.11 75.80 31.70
N SER A 462 -52.21 76.16 30.78
CA SER A 462 -51.10 75.28 30.38
C SER A 462 -49.95 75.62 31.32
N GLY A 463 -49.90 74.90 32.42
CA GLY A 463 -48.85 75.02 33.43
C GLY A 463 -47.52 74.45 32.95
N ASP A 464 -46.46 74.98 33.55
CA ASP A 464 -45.11 74.45 33.49
C ASP A 464 -45.00 73.06 34.14
N PHE A 465 -44.22 72.21 33.47
CA PHE A 465 -43.27 71.21 33.98
C PHE A 465 -43.72 70.20 35.07
N GLU A 466 -43.97 68.96 34.64
CA GLU A 466 -43.40 67.75 35.26
C GLU A 466 -43.27 66.60 34.23
N PRO A 467 -42.41 65.61 34.48
CA PRO A 467 -41.56 65.00 33.46
C PRO A 467 -42.24 63.88 32.69
N GLY A 468 -41.99 63.82 31.38
CA GLY A 468 -42.26 62.64 30.58
C GLY A 468 -41.12 62.37 29.61
N PRO A 469 -40.90 61.11 29.21
CA PRO A 469 -40.87 59.86 29.96
C PRO A 469 -39.43 59.35 30.14
N GLN A 470 -39.28 58.34 30.99
CA GLN A 470 -38.05 57.56 31.11
C GLN A 470 -37.72 56.80 29.82
N THR A 471 -36.42 56.74 29.52
CA THR A 471 -35.68 55.69 28.80
C THR A 471 -36.04 55.38 27.34
N PRO A 472 -35.04 55.04 26.50
CA PRO A 472 -35.28 54.63 25.12
C PRO A 472 -36.21 53.42 25.08
N ALA A 473 -37.16 53.45 24.15
CA ALA A 473 -37.99 52.30 23.82
C ALA A 473 -37.10 51.05 23.59
N PRO A 474 -37.56 49.86 24.00
CA PRO A 474 -36.77 48.63 23.85
C PRO A 474 -36.41 48.42 22.38
N SER A 475 -35.12 48.22 22.14
CA SER A 475 -34.55 47.74 20.88
C SER A 475 -35.38 46.53 20.41
N ARG A 476 -36.14 46.71 19.33
CA ARG A 476 -36.90 45.62 18.72
C ARG A 476 -35.90 44.56 18.25
N THR A 477 -36.17 43.30 18.57
CA THR A 477 -35.52 42.18 17.91
C THR A 477 -35.79 42.32 16.40
N PRO A 478 -34.75 42.26 15.54
CA PRO A 478 -34.97 42.27 14.11
C PRO A 478 -35.85 41.06 13.73
N PRO A 479 -36.83 41.22 12.80
CA PRO A 479 -37.60 40.09 12.31
C PRO A 479 -36.63 39.06 11.72
N LYS A 480 -36.84 37.77 12.05
CA LYS A 480 -36.08 36.67 11.47
C LYS A 480 -36.16 36.79 9.94
N GLY A 481 -35.02 37.06 9.30
CA GLY A 481 -34.92 37.00 7.85
C GLY A 481 -35.37 35.61 7.39
N GLU A 482 -36.28 35.56 6.43
CA GLU A 482 -36.71 34.33 5.79
C GLU A 482 -35.51 33.69 5.10
N HIS A 483 -34.90 32.71 5.76
CA HIS A 483 -33.98 31.80 5.10
C HIS A 483 -34.76 31.00 4.06
N LEU A 484 -34.29 31.06 2.82
CA LEU A 484 -34.76 30.20 1.75
C LEU A 484 -34.71 28.74 2.22
N HIS A 485 -35.85 28.06 2.24
CA HIS A 485 -35.97 26.69 2.74
C HIS A 485 -34.94 25.80 2.02
N PRO A 486 -34.17 24.93 2.71
CA PRO A 486 -33.14 24.08 2.08
C PRO A 486 -33.67 23.26 0.90
N GLY A 487 -34.96 22.91 0.93
CA GLY A 487 -35.65 22.24 -0.17
C GLY A 487 -35.76 23.04 -1.47
N ALA A 488 -35.76 24.37 -1.44
CA ALA A 488 -35.76 25.21 -2.63
C ALA A 488 -34.40 25.20 -3.34
N LEU A 489 -33.31 25.19 -2.57
CA LEU A 489 -31.94 25.05 -3.08
C LEU A 489 -31.70 23.66 -3.67
N VAL A 490 -32.16 22.60 -3.00
CA VAL A 490 -32.12 21.24 -3.54
C VAL A 490 -32.98 21.12 -4.81
N GLY A 491 -34.15 21.75 -4.85
CA GLY A 491 -35.01 21.78 -6.04
C GLY A 491 -34.36 22.45 -7.25
N ILE A 492 -33.62 23.55 -7.04
CA ILE A 492 -32.88 24.25 -8.10
C ILE A 492 -31.70 23.39 -8.59
N ILE A 493 -30.98 22.74 -7.68
CA ILE A 493 -29.85 21.85 -8.04
C ILE A 493 -30.35 20.61 -8.79
N VAL A 494 -31.42 19.97 -8.32
CA VAL A 494 -32.02 18.81 -8.98
C VAL A 494 -32.59 19.19 -10.35
N GLY A 495 -33.27 20.34 -10.46
CA GLY A 495 -33.80 20.85 -11.72
C GLY A 495 -32.72 21.16 -12.76
N THR A 496 -31.61 21.76 -12.33
CA THR A 496 -30.46 22.06 -13.21
C THR A 496 -29.75 20.78 -13.65
N LEU A 497 -29.57 19.79 -12.77
CA LEU A 497 -29.00 18.49 -13.12
C LEU A 497 -29.90 17.68 -14.07
N LEU A 498 -31.22 17.72 -13.88
CA LEU A 498 -32.18 17.09 -14.80
C LEU A 498 -32.17 17.74 -16.19
N ALA A 499 -32.09 19.07 -16.26
CA ALA A 499 -31.99 19.77 -17.54
C ALA A 499 -30.70 19.40 -18.30
N LEU A 500 -29.57 19.30 -17.59
CA LEU A 500 -28.30 18.86 -18.18
C LEU A 500 -28.33 17.40 -18.64
N ALA A 501 -28.98 16.51 -17.88
CA ALA A 501 -29.15 15.11 -18.26
C ALA A 501 -30.02 14.95 -19.52
N VAL A 502 -31.10 15.73 -19.65
CA VAL A 502 -31.97 15.72 -20.85
C VAL A 502 -31.23 16.26 -22.07
N MET A 503 -30.41 17.31 -21.92
CA MET A 503 -29.56 17.83 -22.99
C MET A 503 -28.50 16.80 -23.44
N ALA A 504 -27.89 16.08 -22.49
CA ALA A 504 -26.93 15.02 -22.79
C ALA A 504 -27.58 13.84 -23.53
N LEU A 505 -28.76 13.39 -23.08
CA LEU A 505 -29.55 12.35 -23.76
C LEU A 505 -29.97 12.79 -25.17
N GLY A 506 -30.39 14.05 -25.36
CA GLY A 506 -30.71 14.61 -26.67
C GLY A 506 -29.50 14.60 -27.61
N SER A 507 -28.32 14.95 -27.10
CA SER A 507 -27.07 14.90 -27.89
C SER A 507 -26.62 13.48 -28.24
N TYR A 508 -26.89 12.50 -27.36
CA TYR A 508 -26.59 11.09 -27.61
C TYR A 508 -27.50 10.49 -28.69
N VAL A 509 -28.81 10.77 -28.63
CA VAL A 509 -29.79 10.32 -29.64
C VAL A 509 -29.55 11.00 -31.00
N ALA A 510 -29.14 12.27 -31.02
CA ALA A 510 -28.75 12.96 -32.25
C ALA A 510 -27.50 12.35 -32.90
N LYS A 511 -26.60 11.76 -32.10
CA LYS A 511 -25.39 11.09 -32.59
C LYS A 511 -25.67 9.72 -33.21
N GLU A 512 -26.69 9.00 -32.77
CA GLU A 512 -27.11 7.73 -33.39
C GLU A 512 -27.87 7.91 -34.72
N GLN A 513 -28.51 9.06 -34.95
CA GLN A 513 -29.25 9.30 -36.20
C GLN A 513 -28.38 9.79 -37.38
N CYS A 514 -27.10 10.08 -37.15
CA CYS A 514 -26.14 10.45 -38.21
C CYS A 514 -24.99 9.43 -38.27
N GLY A 515 -25.27 8.24 -38.82
CA GLY A 515 -24.22 7.31 -39.24
C GLY A 515 -23.65 7.69 -40.62
N PRO A 516 -22.32 7.66 -40.84
CA PRO A 516 -21.76 7.71 -42.17
C PRO A 516 -21.70 6.31 -42.80
N THR A 517 -22.00 6.30 -44.10
CA THR A 517 -22.13 5.16 -45.00
C THR A 517 -20.78 4.56 -45.39
N THR A 518 -20.73 3.24 -45.59
CA THR A 518 -19.58 2.43 -45.99
C THR A 518 -19.25 2.50 -47.49
N SER A 519 -17.97 2.36 -47.85
CA SER A 519 -17.52 1.82 -49.15
C SER A 519 -16.11 1.19 -49.05
N MET A 520 -16.08 -0.11 -49.37
CA MET A 520 -15.01 -1.08 -49.70
C MET A 520 -13.85 -0.57 -50.60
N ASP A 521 -12.67 -1.17 -50.79
CA ASP A 521 -11.99 -2.42 -50.37
C ASP A 521 -10.48 -2.33 -50.77
N TYR A 522 -9.57 -3.02 -50.07
CA TYR A 522 -8.71 -4.12 -50.58
C TYR A 522 -7.61 -4.51 -49.58
N LYS A 523 -7.43 -5.84 -49.44
CA LYS A 523 -6.59 -6.55 -48.45
C LYS A 523 -5.38 -7.19 -49.17
N CYS A 524 -4.19 -7.17 -48.56
CA CYS A 524 -3.27 -8.33 -48.43
C CYS A 524 -1.95 -8.03 -47.67
N ASN A 525 -1.66 -8.91 -46.70
CA ASN A 525 -0.39 -9.38 -46.12
C ASN A 525 0.48 -8.49 -45.18
N GLY A 526 0.83 -9.06 -44.02
CA GLY A 526 1.80 -8.58 -43.00
C GLY A 526 3.28 -8.84 -43.39
N PRO A 527 4.28 -8.80 -42.48
CA PRO A 527 4.25 -9.15 -41.05
C PRO A 527 4.96 -8.14 -40.11
N HIS A 528 4.91 -8.36 -38.78
CA HIS A 528 5.90 -7.77 -37.87
C HIS A 528 6.28 -8.75 -36.74
N GLU A 529 7.56 -9.13 -36.75
CA GLU A 529 8.30 -9.65 -35.61
C GLU A 529 8.89 -8.48 -34.79
N LYS A 530 9.26 -8.86 -33.57
CA LYS A 530 9.83 -8.13 -32.44
C LYS A 530 11.20 -7.51 -32.75
N GLU A 531 11.59 -6.44 -32.05
CA GLU A 531 12.57 -6.50 -30.95
C GLU A 531 12.91 -5.10 -30.39
N MET A 532 13.24 -5.11 -29.09
CA MET A 532 13.74 -3.96 -28.33
C MET A 532 15.25 -3.83 -28.48
N GLY A 533 15.77 -2.59 -28.47
CA GLY A 533 17.19 -2.30 -28.44
C GLY A 533 17.46 -0.97 -27.74
N LEU A 534 18.35 -1.03 -26.76
CA LEU A 534 18.67 -0.04 -25.71
C LEU A 534 19.33 1.26 -26.21
N GLN A 535 19.16 2.31 -25.40
CA GLN A 535 19.83 3.62 -25.50
C GLN A 535 21.35 3.54 -25.32
N PRO A 536 22.05 4.57 -25.83
CA PRO A 536 23.15 5.16 -25.06
C PRO A 536 23.04 6.69 -24.90
N VAL A 537 23.70 7.11 -23.83
CA VAL A 537 23.75 8.42 -23.17
C VAL A 537 24.41 9.51 -24.02
N THR A 538 23.92 10.73 -23.82
CA THR A 538 24.35 12.01 -24.40
C THR A 538 25.71 12.48 -23.87
N SER A 539 26.52 13.06 -24.76
CA SER A 539 27.56 14.03 -24.37
C SER A 539 27.46 15.26 -25.29
N GLU A 540 27.40 16.42 -24.66
CA GLU A 540 27.27 17.74 -25.25
C GLU A 540 28.61 18.26 -25.80
N CYS A 541 28.57 19.08 -26.85
CA CYS A 541 29.27 20.38 -26.94
C CYS A 541 28.82 21.18 -28.20
N PRO A 542 28.52 22.49 -28.07
CA PRO A 542 28.08 23.36 -29.18
C PRO A 542 29.13 24.37 -29.69
N SER A 543 28.83 24.94 -30.86
CA SER A 543 29.44 26.12 -31.52
C SER A 543 30.83 25.90 -32.17
N SER A 544 31.25 26.55 -33.26
CA SER A 544 30.82 27.80 -33.89
C SER A 544 31.15 27.80 -35.40
N ALA A 545 30.67 28.84 -36.06
CA ALA A 545 30.73 29.22 -37.47
C ALA A 545 32.08 29.06 -38.20
N GLN A 546 32.02 28.81 -39.53
CA GLN A 546 32.43 29.81 -40.53
C GLN A 546 32.11 29.39 -41.97
N LYS A 547 31.64 30.38 -42.73
CA LYS A 547 31.54 30.43 -44.19
C LYS A 547 32.84 29.99 -44.88
N LEU A 548 32.74 29.12 -45.89
CA LEU A 548 32.85 29.49 -47.31
C LEU A 548 32.31 28.36 -48.19
#